data_AF-A0A3D4X738-F1
#
_entry.id   AF-A0A3D4X738-F1
#
_cell.length_a   1.000
_cell.length_b   1.000
_cell.length_c   1.000
_cell.angle_alpha   90.00
_cell.angle_beta   90.00
_cell.angle_gamma   90.00
#
_symmetry.space_group_name_H-M   'P 1'
#
loop_
_entity.id
_entity.type
_entity.pdbx_description
1 polymer ?
#
loop_
_entity_poly.entity_id
_entity_poly.type
_entity_poly.pdbx_seq_one_letter_code
_entity_poly.pdbx_strand_id
1 'polypeptide(L)'
;HPCRWKYALMEESRPGEYFPVEENGRGTYILNSRDLCMVEHIPDLLEAGINSFKIEGRMKTALYVATAARTYRRTIDDYRNDPALYNARMPWYREQIAGCTYRQFTTGFFYGKPDREGQIYDN
;
A
#
# COMPACT_ATOMS: atom_id res chain seq x y z
N HIS A 1 6.21 37.20 -5.32
CA HIS A 1 6.09 36.22 -4.23
C HIS A 1 5.92 34.82 -4.81
N PRO A 2 6.89 33.90 -4.60
CA PRO A 2 6.90 32.54 -5.17
C PRO A 2 5.77 31.62 -4.70
N CYS A 3 4.91 32.07 -3.79
CA CYS A 3 3.72 31.35 -3.29
C CYS A 3 2.47 31.45 -4.19
N ARG A 4 2.56 32.07 -5.37
CA ARG A 4 1.42 32.28 -6.28
C ARG A 4 1.48 31.46 -7.56
N TRP A 5 2.54 30.68 -7.75
CA TRP A 5 2.75 29.87 -8.94
C TRP A 5 2.31 28.43 -8.70
N LYS A 6 1.76 27.81 -9.74
CA LYS A 6 1.46 26.38 -9.73
C LYS A 6 2.73 25.65 -10.11
N TYR A 7 3.14 24.71 -9.28
CA TYR A 7 4.29 23.85 -9.53
C TYR A 7 3.80 22.45 -9.90
N ALA A 8 4.56 21.78 -10.76
CA ALA A 8 4.35 20.39 -11.10
C ALA A 8 5.71 19.69 -11.17
N LEU A 9 5.76 18.42 -10.82
CA LEU A 9 6.93 17.57 -11.05
C LEU A 9 6.96 17.10 -12.50
N MET A 10 8.15 17.00 -13.09
CA MET A 10 8.38 16.33 -14.36
C MET A 10 9.59 15.41 -14.19
N GLU A 11 9.45 14.14 -14.53
CA GLU A 11 10.56 13.20 -14.53
C GLU A 11 11.50 13.49 -15.71
N GLU A 12 12.82 13.41 -15.51
CA GLU A 12 13.79 13.58 -16.60
C GLU A 12 13.57 12.56 -17.74
N SER A 13 13.18 11.33 -17.38
CA SER A 13 12.87 10.26 -18.33
C SER A 13 11.52 10.40 -19.04
N ARG A 14 10.66 11.35 -18.64
CA ARG A 14 9.33 11.59 -19.24
C ARG A 14 9.09 13.09 -19.47
N PRO A 15 9.84 13.70 -20.40
CA PRO A 15 9.71 15.13 -20.67
C PRO A 15 8.30 15.46 -21.20
N GLY A 16 7.66 16.45 -20.58
CA GLY A 16 6.32 16.92 -20.93
C GLY A 16 5.17 16.29 -20.14
N GLU A 17 5.44 15.27 -19.32
CA GLU A 17 4.45 14.70 -18.39
C GLU A 17 4.59 15.39 -17.01
N TYR A 18 3.55 16.12 -16.60
CA TYR A 18 3.57 16.94 -15.38
C TYR A 18 2.65 16.36 -14.30
N PHE A 19 3.20 16.03 -13.13
CA PHE A 19 2.47 15.56 -11.96
C PHE A 19 2.17 16.74 -11.02
N PRO A 20 0.91 16.94 -10.59
CA PRO A 20 0.54 18.08 -9.76
C PRO A 20 1.17 18.00 -8.36
N VAL A 21 1.56 19.15 -7.82
CA VAL A 21 1.96 19.30 -6.42
C VAL A 21 0.76 19.88 -5.66
N GLU A 22 0.22 19.11 -4.72
CA GLU A 22 -0.96 19.52 -3.95
C GLU A 22 -0.59 19.88 -2.51
N GLU A 23 -1.19 20.94 -1.96
CA GLU A 23 -0.95 21.39 -0.59
C GLU A 23 -2.27 21.48 0.18
N ASN A 24 -2.33 20.88 1.37
CA ASN A 24 -3.46 21.03 2.29
C ASN A 24 -2.96 21.39 3.69
N GLY A 25 -3.87 21.49 4.67
CA GLY A 25 -3.54 21.85 6.06
C GLY A 25 -2.55 20.91 6.78
N ARG A 26 -2.11 19.82 6.14
CA ARG A 26 -1.13 18.86 6.65
C ARG A 26 0.19 18.86 5.88
N GLY A 27 0.34 19.70 4.84
CA GLY A 27 1.56 19.88 4.06
C GLY A 27 1.40 19.63 2.56
N THR A 28 2.54 19.60 1.87
CA THR A 28 2.65 19.43 0.41
C THR A 28 2.87 17.96 0.04
N TYR A 29 2.06 17.44 -0.88
CA TYR A 29 2.10 16.08 -1.38
C TYR A 29 2.60 16.09 -2.83
N ILE A 30 3.70 15.38 -3.04
CA ILE A 30 4.42 15.42 -4.31
C ILE A 30 4.34 14.04 -5.01
N LEU A 31 4.14 12.95 -4.26
CA LEU A 31 4.02 11.55 -4.75
C LEU A 31 3.24 10.69 -3.73
N ASN A 32 1.92 10.88 -3.58
CA ASN A 32 1.14 10.15 -2.57
C ASN A 32 0.75 8.75 -3.05
N SER A 33 1.65 7.78 -2.93
CA SER A 33 1.33 6.38 -3.21
C SER A 33 0.33 5.83 -2.19
N ARG A 34 -0.57 4.97 -2.63
CA ARG A 34 -1.38 4.12 -1.73
C ARG A 34 -0.46 3.29 -0.83
N ASP A 35 -0.96 2.80 0.30
CA ASP A 35 -0.17 1.95 1.21
C ASP A 35 0.15 0.62 0.50
N LEU A 36 1.41 0.17 0.54
CA LEU A 36 1.77 -1.14 0.01
C LEU A 36 1.09 -2.23 0.86
N CYS A 37 0.29 -3.08 0.24
CA CYS A 37 -0.32 -4.24 0.88
C CYS A 37 -0.32 -5.45 -0.05
N MET A 38 0.18 -6.57 0.46
CA MET A 38 0.30 -7.83 -0.28
C MET A 38 -0.41 -8.98 0.42
N VAL A 39 -1.39 -8.68 1.28
CA VAL A 39 -2.14 -9.72 2.02
C VAL A 39 -2.87 -10.68 1.08
N GLU A 40 -3.28 -10.20 -0.09
CA GLU A 40 -3.95 -10.98 -1.15
C GLU A 40 -2.98 -11.75 -2.06
N HIS A 41 -1.68 -11.56 -1.83
CA HIS A 41 -0.59 -12.03 -2.68
C HIS A 41 0.44 -12.85 -1.90
N ILE A 42 0.06 -13.35 -0.71
CA ILE A 42 0.92 -14.22 0.11
C ILE A 42 1.40 -15.47 -0.64
N PRO A 43 0.59 -16.16 -1.47
CA PRO A 43 1.06 -17.29 -2.26
C PRO A 43 2.29 -16.95 -3.11
N ASP A 44 2.19 -15.91 -3.94
CA ASP A 44 3.27 -15.45 -4.83
C ASP A 44 4.55 -15.13 -4.05
N LEU A 45 4.42 -14.48 -2.89
CA LEU A 45 5.56 -14.09 -2.05
C LEU A 45 6.25 -15.31 -1.44
N LEU A 46 5.49 -16.30 -1.00
CA LEU A 46 6.05 -17.54 -0.45
C LEU A 46 6.69 -18.41 -1.53
N GLU A 47 6.05 -18.53 -2.70
CA GLU A 47 6.56 -19.28 -3.86
C GLU A 47 7.85 -18.64 -4.42
N ALA A 48 7.97 -17.31 -4.36
CA ALA A 48 9.20 -16.58 -4.67
C ALA A 48 10.34 -16.81 -3.66
N GLY A 49 10.11 -17.55 -2.57
CA GLY A 49 11.10 -17.89 -1.57
C GLY A 49 11.29 -16.84 -0.46
N ILE A 50 10.36 -15.90 -0.27
CA ILE A 50 10.46 -14.90 0.78
C ILE A 50 10.28 -15.54 2.16
N ASN A 51 11.26 -15.37 3.04
CA ASN A 51 11.24 -15.96 4.38
C ASN A 51 10.88 -14.96 5.50
N SER A 52 10.92 -13.65 5.22
CA SER A 52 10.69 -12.62 6.23
C SER A 52 9.78 -11.52 5.69
N PHE A 53 8.74 -11.20 6.45
CA PHE A 53 7.79 -10.14 6.17
C PHE A 53 7.94 -9.05 7.23
N LYS A 54 8.07 -7.80 6.79
CA LYS A 54 8.21 -6.64 7.68
C LYS A 54 6.91 -5.83 7.67
N ILE A 55 6.36 -5.56 8.84
CA ILE A 55 5.27 -4.59 9.01
C ILE A 55 5.89 -3.23 9.38
N GLU A 56 5.61 -2.19 8.60
CA GLU A 56 6.11 -0.84 8.88
C GLU A 56 5.13 -0.09 9.80
N GLY A 57 5.57 0.18 11.03
CA GLY A 57 4.75 0.80 12.07
C GLY A 57 5.04 2.26 12.34
N ARG A 58 6.00 2.89 11.64
CA ARG A 58 6.33 4.30 11.87
C ARG A 58 5.12 5.18 11.60
N MET A 59 4.82 6.09 12.53
CA MET A 59 3.62 6.94 12.49
C MET A 59 2.29 6.18 12.55
N LYS A 60 2.28 4.88 12.87
CA LYS A 60 1.07 4.07 13.05
C LYS A 60 0.84 3.80 14.54
N THR A 61 -0.42 3.54 14.92
CA THR A 61 -0.77 3.21 16.31
C THR A 61 -0.32 1.79 16.66
N ALA A 62 -0.18 1.49 17.96
CA ALA A 62 0.09 0.13 18.41
C ALA A 62 -0.97 -0.87 17.93
N LEU A 63 -2.25 -0.46 17.91
CA LEU A 63 -3.35 -1.27 17.40
C LEU A 63 -3.20 -1.59 15.91
N TYR A 64 -2.82 -0.61 15.08
CA TYR A 64 -2.54 -0.84 13.65
C TYR A 64 -1.48 -1.93 13.48
N VAL A 65 -0.35 -1.78 14.18
CA VAL A 65 0.79 -2.72 14.04
C VAL A 65 0.39 -4.10 14.51
N ALA A 66 -0.31 -4.21 15.65
CA ALA A 66 -0.79 -5.47 16.18
C ALA A 66 -1.76 -6.18 15.23
N THR A 67 -2.76 -5.46 14.70
CA THR A 67 -3.74 -6.03 13.76
C THR A 67 -3.10 -6.43 12.44
N ALA A 68 -2.23 -5.59 11.86
CA ALA A 68 -1.52 -5.91 10.63
C ALA A 68 -0.62 -7.15 10.81
N ALA A 69 0.20 -7.18 11.87
CA ALA A 69 1.07 -8.32 12.16
C ALA A 69 0.28 -9.62 12.39
N ARG A 70 -0.81 -9.56 13.19
CA ARG A 70 -1.69 -10.71 13.43
C ARG A 70 -2.33 -11.21 12.15
N THR A 71 -2.82 -10.29 11.31
CA THR A 71 -3.48 -10.65 10.05
C THR A 71 -2.50 -11.31 9.10
N TYR A 72 -1.32 -10.72 8.86
CA TYR A 72 -0.30 -11.34 8.01
C TYR A 72 0.16 -12.71 8.52
N ARG A 73 0.37 -12.85 9.84
CA ARG A 73 0.69 -14.16 10.45
C ARG A 73 -0.40 -15.19 10.14
N ARG A 74 -1.66 -14.83 10.39
CA ARG A 74 -2.80 -15.71 10.15
C ARG A 74 -2.94 -16.09 8.68
N THR A 75 -2.78 -15.13 7.77
CA THR A 75 -2.85 -15.37 6.33
C THR A 75 -1.77 -16.35 5.86
N ILE A 76 -0.53 -16.18 6.34
CA ILE A 76 0.58 -17.10 6.04
C ILE A 76 0.30 -18.50 6.59
N ASP A 77 -0.14 -18.59 7.85
CA ASP A 77 -0.42 -19.88 8.49
C ASP A 77 -1.61 -20.59 7.81
N ASP A 78 -2.67 -19.85 7.46
CA ASP A 78 -3.84 -20.39 6.77
C ASP A 78 -3.49 -20.92 5.38
N TYR A 79 -2.69 -20.18 4.58
CA TYR A 79 -2.24 -20.65 3.27
C TYR A 79 -1.33 -21.88 3.36
N ARG A 80 -0.41 -21.92 4.34
CA ARG A 80 0.46 -23.08 4.57
C ARG A 80 -0.31 -24.32 5.03
N ASN A 81 -1.41 -24.12 5.74
CA ASN A 81 -2.27 -25.21 6.17
C ASN A 81 -3.14 -25.73 5.03
N ASP A 82 -3.82 -24.83 4.31
CA ASP A 82 -4.68 -25.17 3.18
C ASP A 82 -4.94 -23.92 2.31
N PRO A 83 -4.52 -23.91 1.02
CA PRO A 83 -4.85 -22.82 0.11
C PRO A 83 -6.35 -22.51 -0.02
N ALA A 84 -7.23 -23.51 0.15
CA ALA A 84 -8.68 -23.28 0.15
C ALA A 84 -9.13 -22.46 1.36
N LEU A 85 -8.49 -22.66 2.52
CA LEU A 85 -8.75 -21.89 3.75
C LEU A 85 -8.37 -20.42 3.59
N TYR A 86 -7.21 -20.16 2.99
CA TYR A 86 -6.76 -18.82 2.63
C TYR A 86 -7.78 -18.10 1.73
N ASN A 87 -8.24 -18.78 0.67
CA ASN A 87 -9.23 -18.22 -0.25
C ASN A 87 -10.57 -17.94 0.44
N ALA A 88 -11.05 -18.87 1.26
CA ALA A 88 -12.32 -18.73 1.97
C ALA A 88 -12.31 -17.58 3.00
N ARG A 89 -11.14 -17.26 3.59
CA ARG A 89 -10.99 -16.20 4.60
C ARG A 89 -10.52 -14.86 4.04
N MET A 90 -10.34 -14.75 2.72
CA MET A 90 -9.91 -13.51 2.08
C MET A 90 -10.72 -12.27 2.49
N PRO A 91 -12.07 -12.32 2.57
CA PRO A 91 -12.86 -11.18 3.03
C PRO A 91 -12.48 -10.70 4.43
N TRP A 92 -12.18 -11.64 5.34
CA TRP A 92 -11.77 -11.32 6.69
C TRP A 92 -10.39 -10.66 6.73
N TYR A 93 -9.41 -11.14 5.94
CA TYR A 93 -8.09 -10.50 5.86
C TYR A 93 -8.19 -9.04 5.38
N ARG A 94 -9.00 -8.81 4.34
CA ARG A 94 -9.25 -7.46 3.79
C ARG A 94 -9.88 -6.56 4.84
N GLU A 95 -10.90 -7.05 5.55
CA GLU A 95 -11.59 -6.29 6.61
C GLU A 95 -10.63 -5.89 7.74
N GLN A 96 -9.80 -6.82 8.23
CA GLN A 96 -8.86 -6.51 9.31
C GLN A 96 -7.83 -5.45 8.89
N ILE A 97 -7.30 -5.54 7.66
CA ILE A 97 -6.30 -4.59 7.15
C ILE A 97 -6.94 -3.22 6.87
N ALA A 98 -8.12 -3.19 6.24
CA ALA A 98 -8.85 -1.95 5.96
C ALA A 98 -9.31 -1.25 7.24
N GLY A 99 -9.71 -1.99 8.28
CA GLY A 99 -10.10 -1.43 9.56
C GLY A 99 -8.99 -0.66 10.29
N CYS A 100 -7.74 -0.79 9.86
CA CYS A 100 -6.60 -0.13 10.47
C CYS A 100 -6.28 1.25 9.85
N THR A 101 -6.76 1.56 8.64
CA THR A 101 -6.35 2.77 7.90
C THR A 101 -7.43 3.25 6.94
N TYR A 102 -7.50 4.56 6.76
CA TYR A 102 -8.34 5.19 5.74
C TYR A 102 -7.63 5.31 4.38
N ARG A 103 -6.35 4.96 4.31
CA ARG A 103 -5.58 4.94 3.05
C ARG A 103 -5.97 3.71 2.24
N GLN A 104 -6.08 3.88 0.93
CA GLN A 104 -6.23 2.78 -0.02
C GLN A 104 -4.90 2.02 -0.17
N PHE A 105 -4.96 0.83 -0.76
CA PHE A 105 -3.81 -0.06 -0.93
C PHE A 105 -3.36 -0.18 -2.38
N THR A 106 -2.09 -0.55 -2.57
CA THR A 106 -1.51 -0.89 -3.87
C THR A 106 -0.53 -2.06 -3.71
N THR A 107 -0.28 -2.79 -4.78
CA THR A 107 0.81 -3.77 -4.88
C THR A 107 2.15 -3.13 -5.24
N GLY A 108 2.17 -1.80 -5.46
CA GLY A 108 3.37 -1.08 -5.86
C GLY A 108 3.91 -1.64 -7.17
N PHE A 109 5.21 -1.94 -7.20
CA PHE A 109 5.90 -2.37 -8.41
C PHE A 109 5.95 -3.89 -8.60
N PHE A 110 5.30 -4.68 -7.74
CA PHE A 110 5.42 -6.15 -7.75
C PHE A 110 4.92 -6.79 -9.05
N TYR A 111 3.93 -6.19 -9.71
CA TYR A 111 3.31 -6.73 -10.93
C TYR A 111 3.43 -5.80 -12.15
N GLY A 112 4.36 -4.84 -12.10
CA GLY A 112 4.56 -3.85 -13.16
C GLY A 112 4.58 -2.43 -12.63
N LYS A 113 4.59 -1.44 -13.52
CA LYS A 113 4.53 -0.04 -13.13
C LYS A 113 3.14 0.27 -12.55
N PRO A 114 3.03 0.89 -11.36
CA PRO A 114 1.77 1.36 -10.83
C PRO A 114 1.09 2.30 -11.84
N ASP A 115 -0.19 2.08 -12.08
CA ASP A 115 -1.04 2.96 -12.88
C ASP A 115 -1.78 3.95 -11.96
N ARG A 116 -2.88 4.54 -12.45
CA ARG A 116 -3.66 5.50 -11.65
C ARG A 116 -4.25 4.89 -10.37
N GLU A 117 -4.40 3.57 -10.29
CA GLU A 117 -4.85 2.88 -9.08
C GLU A 117 -3.72 2.67 -8.06
N GLY A 118 -2.47 3.04 -8.39
CA GLY A 118 -1.35 3.00 -7.45
C GLY A 118 -1.19 4.26 -6.59
N GLN A 119 -1.89 5.33 -6.96
CA GLN A 119 -1.75 6.66 -6.35
C GLN A 119 -3.08 7.14 -5.77
N ILE A 120 -3.01 8.03 -4.79
CA ILE A 120 -4.18 8.71 -4.22
C ILE A 120 -4.30 10.04 -4.96
N TYR A 121 -5.36 10.19 -5.75
CA TYR A 121 -5.69 11.44 -6.46
C TYR A 121 -6.93 12.14 -5.89
N ASP A 122 -7.70 11.44 -5.04
CA ASP A 122 -8.91 11.99 -4.43
C ASP A 122 -8.58 12.52 -3.03
N ASN A 123 -9.02 13.75 -2.76
CA ASN A 123 -8.92 14.43 -1.46
C ASN A 123 -10.17 14.19 -0.60
#